data_AF-A0A950ZE69-F1
#
_entry.id   AF-A0A950ZE69-F1
#
_cell.length_a   1.000
_cell.length_b   1.000
_cell.length_c   1.000
_cell.angle_alpha   90.00
_cell.angle_beta   90.00
_cell.angle_gamma   90.00
#
_symmetry.space_group_name_H-M   'P 1'
#
loop_
_entity.id
_entity.type
_entity.pdbx_description
1 polymer ?
#
loop_
_entity_poly.entity_id
_entity_poly.type
_entity_poly.pdbx_seq_one_letter_code
_entity_poly.pdbx_strand_id
1 'polypeptide(L)'
;MTMKRILILALLLFAASALFAEQHTRTVVVRDGKVISDTGDASVDLVAPGKRAFLGVSLIDISGDLREHFGSTKESGALVDSVEDGSPADKAGLRPGDVIVSVDGNNIAWSGALRRAIKDKKDGDTVRIEFIRGRARQTAVATLVEREAPRMLLGHFADLSREVGETFNSPEWKARIDSLPNCSELQDRLRELESRMKELEKKLQR
;
A
#
# COMPACT_ATOMS: atom_id res chain seq x y z
N MET A 1 29.52 13.60 7.95
CA MET A 1 28.08 13.94 7.84
C MET A 1 27.41 13.37 9.07
N THR A 2 27.12 14.20 10.08
CA THR A 2 26.93 13.77 11.47
C THR A 2 25.57 13.11 11.70
N MET A 3 25.55 12.03 12.50
CA MET A 3 24.40 11.20 12.89
C MET A 3 23.10 11.98 13.21
N LYS A 4 23.24 13.21 13.74
CA LYS A 4 22.12 14.13 14.00
C LYS A 4 21.28 14.47 12.75
N ARG A 5 21.90 14.56 11.58
CA ARG A 5 21.18 14.87 10.32
C ARG A 5 20.35 13.69 9.82
N ILE A 6 20.81 12.46 10.06
CA ILE A 6 20.09 11.24 9.67
C ILE A 6 18.86 11.03 10.56
N LEU A 7 18.99 11.31 11.87
CA LEU A 7 17.88 11.17 12.82
C LEU A 7 16.76 12.19 12.56
N ILE A 8 17.12 13.45 12.24
CA ILE A 8 16.15 14.49 11.89
C ILE A 8 15.45 14.15 10.57
N LEU A 9 16.17 13.61 9.58
CA LEU A 9 15.56 13.19 8.31
C LEU A 9 14.59 12.03 8.51
N ALA A 10 14.93 11.05 9.35
CA ALA A 10 14.06 9.92 9.67
C ALA A 10 12.80 10.36 10.43
N LEU A 11 12.92 11.32 11.35
CA LEU A 11 11.80 11.85 12.13
C LEU A 11 10.90 12.76 11.27
N LEU A 12 11.47 13.49 10.30
CA LEU A 12 10.72 14.25 9.30
C LEU A 12 10.01 13.34 8.29
N LEU A 13 10.64 12.24 7.86
CA LEU A 13 10.01 11.22 7.01
C LEU A 13 8.84 10.55 7.75
N PHE A 14 9.01 10.25 9.04
CA PHE A 14 7.94 9.69 9.88
C PHE A 14 6.79 10.67 10.11
N ALA A 15 7.10 11.94 10.41
CA ALA A 15 6.10 12.99 10.57
C ALA A 15 5.36 13.32 9.26
N ALA A 16 6.06 13.29 8.12
CA ALA A 16 5.45 13.48 6.80
C ALA A 16 4.51 12.31 6.44
N SER A 17 4.86 11.07 6.79
CA SER A 17 3.96 9.91 6.65
C SER A 17 2.73 10.00 7.56
N ALA A 18 2.88 10.55 8.77
CA ALA A 18 1.76 10.78 9.69
C ALA A 18 0.83 11.90 9.20
N LEU A 19 1.37 13.01 8.67
CA LEU A 19 0.58 14.11 8.13
C LEU A 19 -0.11 13.77 6.80
N PHE A 20 0.50 12.91 5.98
CA PHE A 20 -0.11 12.41 4.74
C PHE A 20 -1.21 11.35 5.00
N ALA A 21 -1.29 10.80 6.23
CA ALA A 21 -2.31 9.84 6.62
C ALA A 21 -3.67 10.46 7.00
N GLU A 22 -3.76 11.78 7.18
CA GLU A 22 -5.01 12.47 7.58
C GLU A 22 -5.87 13.02 6.42
N GLN A 23 -5.49 12.81 5.15
CA GLN A 23 -6.26 13.30 3.99
C GLN A 23 -7.10 12.20 3.29
N HIS A 24 -7.26 11.01 3.87
CA HIS A 24 -8.14 9.98 3.31
C HIS A 24 -9.56 10.09 3.87
N THR A 25 -10.43 10.70 3.05
CA THR A 25 -11.88 10.79 3.21
C THR A 25 -12.49 9.41 3.49
N ARG A 26 -13.05 9.22 4.69
CA ARG A 26 -13.85 8.04 5.03
C ARG A 26 -15.18 8.06 4.28
N THR A 27 -15.45 7.05 3.45
CA THR A 27 -16.81 6.79 2.96
C THR A 27 -17.30 5.49 3.60
N VAL A 28 -18.36 5.60 4.39
CA VAL A 28 -18.99 4.48 5.10
C VAL A 28 -20.15 3.96 4.26
N VAL A 29 -20.17 2.66 3.95
CA VAL A 29 -21.35 2.00 3.36
C VAL A 29 -22.13 1.32 4.49
N VAL A 30 -23.42 1.65 4.59
CA VAL A 30 -24.36 1.07 5.55
C VAL A 30 -25.41 0.27 4.79
N ARG A 31 -25.66 -0.97 5.19
CA ARG A 31 -26.79 -1.78 4.71
C ARG A 31 -27.45 -2.45 5.91
N ASP A 32 -28.77 -2.36 5.99
CA ASP A 32 -29.61 -2.86 7.10
C ASP A 32 -29.23 -2.31 8.49
N GLY A 33 -28.84 -1.04 8.55
CA GLY A 33 -28.59 -0.32 9.82
C GLY A 33 -27.33 -0.73 10.58
N LYS A 34 -26.49 -1.61 10.01
CA LYS A 34 -25.19 -1.98 10.58
C LYS A 34 -24.07 -1.57 9.62
N VAL A 35 -23.04 -0.91 10.15
CA VAL A 35 -21.86 -0.50 9.40
C VAL A 35 -21.13 -1.74 8.87
N ILE A 36 -21.03 -1.85 7.55
CA ILE A 36 -20.27 -2.89 6.86
C ILE A 36 -19.06 -2.22 6.20
N SER A 37 -17.93 -2.31 6.91
CA SER A 37 -16.56 -2.00 6.48
C SER A 37 -16.23 -0.57 6.01
N ASP A 38 -15.30 0.06 6.74
CA ASP A 38 -14.56 1.28 6.39
C ASP A 38 -13.36 0.85 5.52
N THR A 39 -13.46 0.98 4.19
CA THR A 39 -12.40 0.54 3.27
C THR A 39 -11.46 1.69 2.96
N GLY A 40 -10.30 1.71 3.63
CA GLY A 40 -9.06 2.05 2.94
C GLY A 40 -8.60 0.78 2.22
N ASP A 41 -8.68 0.72 0.89
CA ASP A 41 -8.19 -0.47 0.15
C ASP A 41 -6.65 -0.48 0.04
N ALA A 42 -5.96 0.19 0.96
CA ALA A 42 -4.82 -0.41 1.63
C ALA A 42 -5.34 -1.48 2.61
N SER A 43 -6.01 -2.49 2.07
CA SER A 43 -5.85 -3.80 2.65
C SER A 43 -4.36 -4.13 2.46
N VAL A 44 -3.54 -3.75 3.45
CA VAL A 44 -2.74 -4.79 4.08
C VAL A 44 -3.78 -5.87 4.32
N ASP A 45 -3.86 -6.82 3.37
CA ASP A 45 -4.68 -7.99 3.51
C ASP A 45 -4.41 -8.39 4.96
N LEU A 46 -5.44 -8.34 5.81
CA LEU A 46 -5.45 -9.27 6.93
C LEU A 46 -5.40 -10.61 6.20
N VAL A 47 -4.18 -11.06 5.94
CA VAL A 47 -3.84 -12.26 5.19
C VAL A 47 -4.42 -13.33 6.07
N ALA A 48 -5.68 -13.66 5.85
CA ALA A 48 -6.30 -14.82 6.44
C ALA A 48 -5.33 -15.96 6.07
N PRO A 49 -4.72 -16.63 7.07
CA PRO A 49 -3.77 -17.69 6.81
C PRO A 49 -4.47 -18.71 5.91
N GLY A 50 -3.85 -19.00 4.78
CA GLY A 50 -4.51 -19.75 3.74
C GLY A 50 -3.63 -19.85 2.51
N LYS A 51 -3.76 -20.99 1.85
CA LYS A 51 -3.16 -21.25 0.56
C LYS A 51 -3.86 -20.41 -0.50
N ARG A 52 -3.10 -19.67 -1.31
CA ARG A 52 -3.64 -18.79 -2.35
C ARG A 52 -2.86 -18.96 -3.64
N ALA A 53 -3.54 -18.74 -4.76
CA ALA A 53 -2.90 -18.70 -6.06
C ALA A 53 -1.86 -17.57 -6.09
N PHE A 54 -0.68 -17.88 -6.61
CA PHE A 54 0.48 -17.02 -6.61
C PHE A 54 1.04 -16.90 -8.03
N LEU A 55 1.24 -15.66 -8.47
CA LEU A 55 1.77 -15.31 -9.79
C LEU A 55 3.21 -14.78 -9.72
N GLY A 56 3.58 -14.05 -8.65
CA GLY A 56 4.93 -13.50 -8.46
C GLY A 56 5.21 -12.17 -9.14
N VAL A 57 4.23 -11.26 -9.13
CA VAL A 57 4.39 -9.89 -9.59
C VAL A 57 4.07 -8.88 -8.50
N SER A 58 4.83 -7.80 -8.47
CA SER A 58 4.51 -6.57 -7.74
C SER A 58 3.98 -5.54 -8.73
N LEU A 59 2.81 -4.97 -8.41
CA LEU A 59 2.15 -3.99 -9.27
C LEU A 59 2.08 -2.63 -8.58
N ILE A 60 2.24 -1.57 -9.37
CA ILE A 60 2.03 -0.18 -8.97
C ILE A 60 0.85 0.39 -9.76
N ASP A 61 0.02 1.15 -9.07
CA ASP A 61 -1.04 1.93 -9.69
C ASP A 61 -0.47 3.16 -10.38
N ILE A 62 -0.86 3.33 -11.65
CA ILE A 62 -0.43 4.44 -12.49
C ILE A 62 -1.62 5.32 -12.90
N SER A 63 -1.41 6.62 -13.03
CA SER A 63 -2.46 7.56 -13.45
C SER A 63 -2.91 7.31 -14.90
N GLY A 64 -4.09 7.82 -15.25
CA GLY A 64 -4.64 7.69 -16.61
C GLY A 64 -3.70 8.24 -17.69
N ASP A 65 -3.09 9.41 -17.46
CA ASP A 65 -2.15 10.01 -18.41
C ASP A 65 -0.91 9.14 -18.60
N LEU A 66 -0.39 8.54 -17.50
CA LEU A 66 0.76 7.66 -17.56
C LEU A 66 0.43 6.35 -18.32
N ARG A 67 -0.78 5.79 -18.15
CA ARG A 67 -1.25 4.63 -18.92
C ARG A 67 -1.21 4.88 -20.43
N GLU A 68 -1.67 6.06 -20.87
CA GLU A 68 -1.65 6.44 -22.29
C GLU A 68 -0.22 6.55 -22.83
N HIS A 69 0.70 7.10 -22.04
CA HIS A 69 2.12 7.17 -22.43
C HIS A 69 2.72 5.78 -22.72
N PHE A 70 2.32 4.76 -21.95
CA PHE A 70 2.70 3.37 -22.14
C PHE A 70 1.92 2.64 -23.25
N GLY A 71 0.87 3.25 -23.80
CA GLY A 71 0.05 2.69 -24.87
C GLY A 71 -1.20 1.94 -24.42
N SER A 72 -1.57 2.05 -23.14
CA SER A 72 -2.81 1.50 -22.58
C SER A 72 -3.97 2.50 -22.66
N THR A 73 -5.19 2.06 -22.33
CA THR A 73 -6.36 2.95 -22.21
C THR A 73 -6.34 3.70 -20.87
N LYS A 74 -7.10 4.80 -20.76
CA LYS A 74 -7.22 5.53 -19.48
C LYS A 74 -7.79 4.68 -18.33
N GLU A 75 -8.57 3.67 -18.67
CA GLU A 75 -9.34 2.85 -17.73
C GLU A 75 -8.65 1.54 -17.35
N SER A 76 -7.53 1.18 -17.99
CA SER A 76 -6.83 -0.08 -17.72
C SER A 76 -5.32 0.07 -17.75
N GLY A 77 -4.64 -0.64 -16.85
CA GLY A 77 -3.20 -0.59 -16.74
C GLY A 77 -2.73 -0.53 -15.30
N ALA A 78 -2.09 -1.61 -14.87
CA ALA A 78 -1.25 -1.66 -13.69
C ALA A 78 0.19 -1.94 -14.12
N LEU A 79 1.14 -1.15 -13.62
CA LEU A 79 2.56 -1.25 -13.98
C LEU A 79 3.21 -2.37 -13.18
N VAL A 80 3.94 -3.26 -13.85
CA VAL A 80 4.79 -4.25 -13.21
C VAL A 80 6.06 -3.56 -12.71
N ASP A 81 6.20 -3.49 -11.39
CA ASP A 81 7.37 -2.95 -10.71
C ASP A 81 8.49 -3.99 -10.63
N SER A 82 8.14 -5.19 -10.16
CA SER A 82 9.07 -6.29 -10.01
C SER A 82 8.42 -7.63 -10.33
N VAL A 83 9.24 -8.58 -10.75
CA VAL A 83 8.87 -9.99 -10.95
C VAL A 83 9.79 -10.83 -10.07
N GLU A 84 9.22 -11.78 -9.34
CA GLU A 84 10.00 -12.68 -8.48
C GLU A 84 10.67 -13.77 -9.33
N ASP A 85 11.98 -13.95 -9.18
CA ASP A 85 12.74 -14.93 -9.94
C ASP A 85 12.20 -16.37 -9.75
N GLY A 86 12.05 -17.11 -10.84
CA GLY A 86 11.52 -18.48 -10.82
C GLY A 86 10.00 -18.58 -10.57
N SER A 87 9.30 -17.46 -10.41
CA SER A 87 7.84 -17.41 -10.27
C SER A 87 7.12 -17.77 -11.57
N PRO A 88 5.79 -18.05 -11.51
CA PRO A 88 4.98 -18.22 -12.70
C PRO A 88 5.04 -17.06 -13.69
N ALA A 89 5.12 -15.82 -13.20
CA ALA A 89 5.24 -14.64 -14.04
C ALA A 89 6.58 -14.56 -14.76
N ASP A 90 7.67 -14.88 -14.08
CA ASP A 90 9.01 -14.95 -14.66
C ASP A 90 9.08 -16.02 -15.76
N LYS A 91 8.57 -17.21 -15.45
CA LYS A 91 8.44 -18.32 -16.43
C LYS A 91 7.56 -17.96 -17.62
N ALA A 92 6.56 -17.09 -17.43
CA ALA A 92 5.70 -16.58 -18.48
C ALA A 92 6.34 -15.43 -19.29
N GLY A 93 7.52 -14.95 -18.89
CA GLY A 93 8.29 -13.92 -19.59
C GLY A 93 7.82 -12.48 -19.29
N LEU A 94 7.06 -12.27 -18.22
CA LEU A 94 6.73 -10.94 -17.70
C LEU A 94 7.98 -10.28 -17.13
N ARG A 95 8.05 -8.95 -17.22
CA ARG A 95 9.21 -8.16 -16.83
C ARG A 95 8.80 -6.85 -16.15
N PRO A 96 9.67 -6.27 -15.32
CA PRO A 96 9.54 -4.89 -14.89
C PRO A 96 9.32 -3.96 -16.08
N GLY A 97 8.39 -3.01 -15.95
CA GLY A 97 8.02 -2.07 -17.00
C GLY A 97 6.87 -2.53 -17.92
N ASP A 98 6.36 -3.76 -17.76
CA ASP A 98 5.14 -4.19 -18.43
C ASP A 98 3.91 -3.51 -17.84
N VAL A 99 2.92 -3.19 -18.65
CA VAL A 99 1.62 -2.70 -18.17
C VAL A 99 0.57 -3.78 -18.39
N ILE A 100 0.07 -4.38 -17.32
CA ILE A 100 -0.99 -5.41 -17.39
C ILE A 100 -2.34 -4.72 -17.62
N VAL A 101 -3.05 -5.16 -18.65
CA VAL A 101 -4.35 -4.58 -19.05
C VAL A 101 -5.52 -5.55 -18.88
N SER A 102 -5.28 -6.86 -18.96
CA SER A 102 -6.33 -7.87 -18.80
C SER A 102 -5.77 -9.18 -18.29
N VAL A 103 -6.56 -9.91 -17.50
CA VAL A 103 -6.28 -11.29 -17.07
C VAL A 103 -7.51 -12.15 -17.25
N ASP A 104 -7.38 -13.21 -18.05
CA ASP A 104 -8.46 -14.11 -18.47
C ASP A 104 -9.66 -13.38 -19.11
N GLY A 105 -9.46 -12.15 -19.60
CA GLY A 105 -10.53 -11.30 -20.15
C GLY A 105 -11.10 -10.30 -19.13
N ASN A 106 -10.70 -10.37 -17.86
CA ASN A 106 -11.06 -9.38 -16.84
C ASN A 106 -10.16 -8.15 -16.97
N ASN A 107 -10.78 -6.98 -17.08
CA ASN A 107 -10.06 -5.71 -17.17
C ASN A 107 -9.29 -5.41 -15.86
N ILE A 108 -8.00 -5.08 -15.97
CA ILE A 108 -7.16 -4.73 -14.83
C ILE A 108 -7.00 -3.21 -14.78
N ALA A 109 -7.90 -2.55 -14.06
CA ALA A 109 -7.88 -1.10 -13.89
C ALA A 109 -6.85 -0.61 -12.85
N TRP A 110 -6.49 -1.47 -11.90
CA TRP A 110 -5.60 -1.14 -10.78
C TRP A 110 -4.95 -2.42 -10.22
N SER A 111 -3.93 -2.25 -9.38
CA SER A 111 -3.03 -3.27 -8.85
C SER A 111 -3.77 -4.43 -8.17
N GLY A 112 -4.75 -4.15 -7.31
CA GLY A 112 -5.54 -5.18 -6.63
C GLY A 112 -6.65 -5.82 -7.50
N ALA A 113 -6.95 -5.29 -8.69
CA ALA A 113 -7.83 -5.99 -9.64
C ALA A 113 -7.22 -7.33 -10.09
N LEU A 114 -5.89 -7.39 -10.23
CA LEU A 114 -5.19 -8.65 -10.52
C LEU A 114 -5.43 -9.68 -9.43
N ARG A 115 -5.25 -9.27 -8.16
CA ARG A 115 -5.46 -10.15 -6.99
C ARG A 115 -6.87 -10.71 -6.98
N ARG A 116 -7.88 -9.88 -7.29
CA ARG A 116 -9.28 -10.31 -7.39
C ARG A 116 -9.48 -11.29 -8.54
N ALA A 117 -8.89 -11.03 -9.70
CA ALA A 117 -9.02 -11.89 -10.89
C ALA A 117 -8.45 -13.30 -10.69
N ILE A 118 -7.40 -13.45 -9.88
CA ILE A 118 -6.78 -14.76 -9.60
C ILE A 118 -7.22 -15.38 -8.28
N LYS A 119 -8.12 -14.74 -7.52
CA LYS A 119 -8.50 -15.15 -6.16
C LYS A 119 -9.08 -16.56 -6.10
N ASP A 120 -9.94 -16.91 -7.07
CA ASP A 120 -10.65 -18.19 -7.10
C ASP A 120 -9.90 -19.28 -7.88
N LYS A 121 -8.67 -18.95 -8.34
CA LYS A 121 -7.80 -19.90 -9.03
C LYS A 121 -7.06 -20.78 -8.03
N LYS A 122 -6.67 -21.97 -8.50
CA LYS A 122 -5.98 -22.99 -7.73
C LYS A 122 -4.56 -23.22 -8.25
N ASP A 123 -3.82 -24.04 -7.51
CA ASP A 123 -2.55 -24.57 -7.98
C ASP A 123 -2.69 -25.23 -9.36
N GLY A 124 -1.78 -24.93 -10.28
CA GLY A 124 -1.77 -25.49 -11.62
C GLY A 124 -2.74 -24.82 -12.61
N ASP A 125 -3.59 -23.90 -12.18
CA ASP A 125 -4.47 -23.16 -13.09
C ASP A 125 -3.64 -22.25 -14.00
N THR A 126 -3.92 -22.30 -15.30
CA THR A 126 -3.33 -21.37 -16.26
C THR A 126 -4.14 -20.09 -16.35
N VAL A 127 -3.46 -18.96 -16.34
CA VAL A 127 -4.05 -17.64 -16.59
C VAL A 127 -3.41 -17.00 -17.81
N ARG A 128 -4.24 -16.39 -18.65
CA ARG A 128 -3.83 -15.63 -19.82
C ARG A 128 -3.77 -14.15 -19.45
N ILE A 129 -2.58 -13.57 -19.56
CA ILE A 129 -2.28 -12.21 -19.15
C ILE A 129 -2.02 -11.39 -20.41
N GLU A 130 -2.81 -10.36 -20.62
CA GLU A 130 -2.56 -9.37 -21.66
C GLU A 130 -1.83 -8.18 -21.04
N PHE A 131 -0.71 -7.82 -21.65
CA PHE A 131 0.14 -6.74 -21.20
C PHE A 131 0.66 -5.91 -22.37
N ILE A 132 1.19 -4.74 -22.06
CA ILE A 132 1.78 -3.83 -23.03
C ILE A 132 3.25 -3.64 -22.68
N ARG A 133 4.11 -3.84 -23.68
CA ARG A 133 5.57 -3.64 -23.59
C ARG A 133 6.03 -2.84 -24.80
N GLY A 134 6.62 -1.66 -24.55
CA GLY A 134 7.03 -0.77 -25.64
C GLY A 134 5.87 -0.37 -26.58
N ARG A 135 4.68 -0.13 -26.02
CA ARG A 135 3.41 0.15 -26.74
C ARG A 135 2.85 -0.97 -27.62
N ALA A 136 3.48 -2.15 -27.64
CA ALA A 136 2.93 -3.32 -28.29
C ALA A 136 2.14 -4.16 -27.28
N ARG A 137 0.92 -4.57 -27.66
CA ARG A 137 0.11 -5.50 -26.87
C ARG A 137 0.62 -6.92 -27.07
N GLN A 138 0.83 -7.62 -25.98
CA GLN A 138 1.36 -8.97 -25.94
C GLN A 138 0.52 -9.82 -24.98
N THR A 139 0.64 -11.13 -25.13
CA THR A 139 -0.08 -12.10 -24.31
C THR A 139 0.92 -13.10 -23.74
N ALA A 140 0.89 -13.28 -22.43
CA ALA A 140 1.62 -14.30 -21.72
C ALA A 140 0.64 -15.30 -21.11
N VAL A 141 1.07 -16.55 -20.97
CA VAL A 141 0.33 -17.58 -20.24
C VAL A 141 1.17 -18.02 -19.06
N ALA A 142 0.63 -17.89 -17.86
CA ALA A 142 1.30 -18.27 -16.62
C ALA A 142 0.54 -19.39 -15.94
N THR A 143 1.26 -20.40 -15.45
CA THR A 143 0.69 -21.47 -14.62
C THR A 143 0.84 -21.08 -13.16
N LEU A 144 -0.26 -20.77 -12.50
CA LEU A 144 -0.27 -20.34 -11.11
C LEU A 144 0.23 -21.45 -10.21
N VAL A 145 0.97 -21.07 -9.18
CA VAL A 145 1.38 -21.98 -8.11
C VAL A 145 0.68 -21.58 -6.84
N GLU A 146 0.38 -22.55 -5.99
CA GLU A 146 -0.12 -22.27 -4.66
C GLU A 146 1.04 -21.85 -3.75
N ARG A 147 0.93 -20.68 -3.13
CA ARG A 147 1.86 -20.23 -2.11
C ARG A 147 1.10 -20.00 -0.81
N GLU A 148 1.62 -20.56 0.27
CA GLU A 148 1.19 -20.16 1.59
C GLU A 148 1.61 -18.70 1.76
N ALA A 149 0.64 -17.80 1.86
CA ALA A 149 0.97 -16.42 2.12
C ALA A 149 1.78 -16.40 3.42
N PRO A 150 2.97 -15.76 3.45
CA PRO A 150 3.77 -15.72 4.66
C PRO A 150 2.82 -15.28 5.75
N ARG A 151 2.69 -16.11 6.78
CA ARG A 151 2.00 -15.73 8.00
C ARG A 151 2.81 -14.54 8.50
N MET A 152 2.48 -13.34 8.04
CA MET A 152 2.89 -12.13 8.73
C MET A 152 2.42 -12.41 10.13
N LEU A 153 3.37 -12.69 11.01
CA LEU A 153 3.08 -12.93 12.40
C LEU A 153 2.44 -11.63 12.84
N LEU A 154 1.11 -11.60 12.86
CA LEU A 154 0.33 -10.55 13.50
C LEU A 154 0.82 -10.36 14.94
N GLY A 155 1.49 -11.37 15.53
CA GLY A 155 2.29 -11.25 16.74
C GLY A 155 3.50 -10.33 16.62
N HIS A 156 4.33 -10.39 15.57
CA HIS A 156 5.60 -9.65 15.56
C HIS A 156 5.43 -8.13 15.42
N PHE A 157 4.42 -7.66 14.69
CA PHE A 157 4.11 -6.21 14.63
C PHE A 157 3.27 -5.73 15.81
N ALA A 158 2.37 -6.56 16.35
CA ALA A 158 1.66 -6.22 17.58
C ALA A 158 2.61 -6.18 18.78
N ASP A 159 3.53 -7.15 18.90
CA ASP A 159 4.57 -7.20 19.93
C ASP A 159 5.60 -6.09 19.72
N LEU A 160 6.06 -5.80 18.49
CA LEU A 160 6.90 -4.62 18.24
C LEU A 160 6.16 -3.33 18.62
N SER A 161 4.88 -3.19 18.28
CA SER A 161 4.13 -1.98 18.63
C SER A 161 3.90 -1.84 20.13
N ARG A 162 3.82 -2.97 20.85
CA ARG A 162 3.70 -3.01 22.32
C ARG A 162 5.04 -2.69 22.97
N GLU A 163 6.12 -3.30 22.51
CA GLU A 163 7.48 -3.09 23.00
C GLU A 163 8.00 -1.69 22.66
N VAL A 164 7.77 -1.21 21.44
CA VAL A 164 8.08 0.17 21.02
C VAL A 164 7.15 1.16 21.74
N GLY A 165 5.86 0.85 21.91
CA GLY A 165 4.91 1.68 22.65
C GLY A 165 5.26 1.81 24.14
N GLU A 166 5.66 0.71 24.78
CA GLU A 166 6.12 0.68 26.18
C GLU A 166 7.47 1.41 26.33
N THR A 167 8.38 1.22 25.37
CA THR A 167 9.68 1.91 25.33
C THR A 167 9.50 3.42 25.16
N PHE A 168 8.66 3.88 24.23
CA PHE A 168 8.36 5.30 24.03
C PHE A 168 7.55 5.94 25.17
N ASN A 169 6.72 5.15 25.87
CA ASN A 169 5.92 5.65 27.00
C ASN A 169 6.64 5.53 28.36
N SER A 170 7.87 4.99 28.38
CA SER A 170 8.69 4.85 29.58
C SER A 170 9.11 6.23 30.15
N PRO A 171 9.29 6.35 31.48
CA PRO A 171 9.70 7.62 32.11
C PRO A 171 11.05 8.13 31.60
N GLU A 172 11.98 7.22 31.31
CA GLU A 172 13.32 7.52 30.79
C GLU A 172 13.29 8.11 29.38
N TRP A 173 12.42 7.60 28.51
CA TRP A 173 12.26 8.14 27.16
C TRP A 173 11.53 9.47 27.16
N LYS A 174 10.52 9.64 28.00
CA LYS A 174 9.86 10.95 28.21
C LYS A 174 10.85 12.01 28.68
N ALA A 175 11.62 11.70 29.72
CA ALA A 175 12.66 12.60 30.22
C ALA A 175 13.70 12.94 29.14
N ARG A 176 14.05 11.98 28.28
CA ARG A 176 14.99 12.23 27.18
C ARG A 176 14.39 13.10 26.08
N ILE A 177 13.13 12.90 25.72
CA ILE A 177 12.40 13.75 24.76
C ILE A 177 12.25 15.17 25.32
N ASP A 178 11.85 15.31 26.58
CA ASP A 178 11.69 16.61 27.25
C ASP A 178 13.02 17.35 27.42
N SER A 179 14.14 16.62 27.49
CA SER A 179 15.49 17.20 27.52
C SER A 179 16.01 17.68 26.16
N LEU A 180 15.31 17.37 25.06
CA LEU A 180 15.72 17.84 23.74
C LEU A 180 15.51 19.36 23.64
N PRO A 181 16.51 20.10 23.12
CA PRO A 181 16.36 21.53 22.91
C PRO A 181 15.16 21.81 22.00
N ASN A 182 14.33 22.75 22.41
CA ASN A 182 13.12 23.22 21.72
C ASN A 182 11.94 22.24 21.70
N CYS A 183 11.94 21.16 22.50
CA CYS A 183 10.81 20.21 22.52
C CYS A 183 9.51 20.87 23.01
N SER A 184 9.56 21.72 24.04
CA SER A 184 8.41 22.47 24.54
C SER A 184 7.88 23.49 23.50
N GLU A 185 8.80 24.19 22.83
CA GLU A 185 8.45 25.16 21.79
C GLU A 185 7.79 24.48 20.58
N LEU A 186 8.24 23.28 20.20
CA LEU A 186 7.61 22.48 19.14
C LEU A 186 6.22 21.96 19.56
N GLN A 187 6.05 21.54 20.81
CA GLN A 187 4.76 21.12 21.34
C GLN A 187 3.76 22.28 21.38
N ASP A 188 4.21 23.49 21.72
CA ASP A 188 3.37 24.68 21.72
C ASP A 188 2.94 25.07 20.31
N ARG A 189 3.87 25.05 19.35
CA ARG A 189 3.57 25.31 17.93
C ARG A 189 2.62 24.27 17.33
N LEU A 190 2.76 23.01 17.74
CA LEU A 190 1.87 21.95 17.28
C LEU A 190 0.44 22.17 17.81
N ARG A 191 0.30 22.49 19.10
CA ARG A 191 -1.01 22.83 19.70
C ARG A 191 -1.65 24.04 19.03
N GLU A 192 -0.86 25.05 18.67
CA GLU A 192 -1.34 26.21 17.93
C GLU A 192 -1.82 25.82 16.53
N LEU A 193 -1.08 24.99 15.80
CA LEU A 193 -1.47 24.49 14.48
C LEU A 193 -2.76 23.66 14.54
N GLU A 194 -2.90 22.78 15.53
CA GLU A 194 -4.13 21.99 15.75
C GLU A 194 -5.34 22.89 16.01
N SER A 195 -5.16 23.93 16.83
CA SER A 195 -6.22 24.90 17.11
C SER A 195 -6.65 25.64 15.84
N ARG A 196 -5.68 26.07 15.03
CA ARG A 196 -5.93 26.74 13.74
C ARG A 196 -6.60 25.82 12.74
N MET A 197 -6.19 24.56 12.65
CA MET A 197 -6.84 23.57 11.77
C MET A 197 -8.30 23.37 12.17
N LYS A 198 -8.58 23.20 13.46
CA LYS A 198 -9.94 23.03 13.99
C LYS A 198 -10.83 24.25 13.74
N GLU A 199 -10.26 25.45 13.79
CA GLU A 199 -10.98 26.68 13.45
C GLU A 199 -11.28 26.77 11.94
N LEU A 200 -10.33 26.37 11.09
CA LEU A 200 -10.51 26.33 9.63
C LEU A 200 -11.57 25.30 9.22
N GLU A 201 -11.59 24.11 9.82
CA GLU A 201 -12.63 23.10 9.61
C GLU A 201 -14.02 23.66 9.94
N LYS A 202 -14.14 24.36 11.07
CA LYS A 202 -15.40 24.99 11.48
C LYS A 202 -15.86 26.10 10.54
N LYS A 203 -14.92 26.79 9.88
CA LYS A 203 -15.21 27.80 8.85
C LYS A 203 -15.60 27.17 7.51
N LEU A 204 -15.06 26.01 7.17
CA LEU A 204 -15.42 25.28 5.94
C LEU A 204 -16.81 24.61 6.02
N GLN A 205 -17.33 24.37 7.22
CA GLN A 205 -18.65 23.77 7.47
C GLN A 205 -19.80 24.80 7.56
N ARG A 206 -19.55 26.08 7.30
CA ARG A 206 -20.56 27.16 7.22
C ARG A 206 -20.67 27.67 5.79
#